data_AF-A0AAD9PZB0-F1
#
_entry.id   AF-A0AAD9PZB0-F1
#
_cell.length_a   1.000
_cell.length_b   1.000
_cell.length_c   1.000
_cell.angle_alpha   90.00
_cell.angle_beta   90.00
_cell.angle_gamma   90.00
#
_symmetry.space_group_name_H-M   'P 1'
#
loop_
_entity.id
_entity.type
_entity.pdbx_description
1 polymer ?
#
loop_
_entity_poly.entity_id
_entity_poly.type
_entity_poly.pdbx_seq_one_letter_code
_entity_poly.pdbx_strand_id
1 'polypeptide(L)'
;SICPSCVYINSKNETEYHAPNSTWTDGSCKLLKCELTVNPCYPQNTSTQITTDHIICDECLPGFQRPPATDKECCPPCEPKPDYSIASEGATCKVATTKWDKIRTSDNCTSNKTYQHTQCMGYCDSISRATYGDVGYVSTCTCCQPYLTQVENVFLQCPSGESRSTKFAIIKTCRCRQFKCVSEPDKSGMKEVDAQGKVFESNPNNIEKRSL
;
A
#
# COMPACT_ATOMS: atom_id res chain seq x y z
N SER A 1 -16.13 9.62 -52.65
CA SER A 1 -17.06 9.29 -51.56
C SER A 1 -16.49 9.86 -50.28
N ILE A 2 -17.19 10.78 -49.61
CA ILE A 2 -16.74 11.31 -48.31
C ILE A 2 -17.13 10.26 -47.29
N CYS A 3 -16.17 9.46 -46.82
CA CYS A 3 -16.43 8.53 -45.73
C CYS A 3 -16.69 9.35 -44.46
N PRO A 4 -17.81 9.15 -43.75
CA PRO A 4 -18.03 9.82 -42.49
C PRO A 4 -16.93 9.37 -41.52
N SER A 5 -16.24 10.31 -40.87
CA SER A 5 -15.14 10.04 -39.94
C SER A 5 -15.16 11.05 -38.81
N CYS A 6 -14.81 10.60 -37.61
CA CYS A 6 -14.60 11.51 -36.49
C CYS A 6 -13.23 12.16 -36.60
N VAL A 7 -13.18 13.47 -36.42
CA VAL A 7 -11.93 14.24 -36.33
C VAL A 7 -11.74 14.64 -34.87
N TYR A 8 -10.61 14.24 -34.30
CA TYR A 8 -10.30 14.46 -32.88
C TYR A 8 -8.91 15.09 -32.75
N ILE A 9 -8.76 16.07 -31.85
CA ILE A 9 -7.46 16.61 -31.48
C ILE A 9 -7.10 16.01 -30.13
N ASN A 10 -6.05 15.20 -30.09
CA ASN A 10 -5.66 14.48 -28.88
C ASN A 10 -4.99 15.38 -27.84
N SER A 11 -4.74 14.83 -26.64
CA SER A 11 -4.07 15.53 -25.53
C SER A 11 -2.64 16.01 -25.85
N LYS A 12 -2.03 15.51 -26.92
CA LYS A 12 -0.72 15.94 -27.45
C LYS A 12 -0.83 17.00 -28.55
N ASN A 13 -2.04 17.50 -28.80
CA ASN A 13 -2.34 18.51 -29.82
C ASN A 13 -2.14 18.00 -31.27
N GLU A 14 -2.31 16.69 -31.49
CA GLU A 14 -2.23 16.06 -32.80
C GLU A 14 -3.64 15.72 -33.31
N THR A 15 -3.88 15.92 -34.61
CA THR A 15 -5.18 15.62 -35.24
C THR A 15 -5.24 14.16 -35.71
N GLU A 16 -6.27 13.45 -35.27
CA GLU A 16 -6.53 12.06 -35.62
C GLU A 16 -7.87 11.90 -36.34
N TYR A 17 -7.92 10.90 -37.22
CA TYR A 17 -9.10 10.56 -38.01
C TYR A 17 -9.53 9.13 -37.67
N HIS A 18 -10.77 9.00 -37.22
CA HIS A 18 -11.32 7.75 -36.71
C HIS A 18 -12.52 7.30 -37.55
N ALA A 19 -12.54 6.01 -37.89
CA ALA A 19 -13.60 5.42 -38.69
C ALA A 19 -14.92 5.32 -37.91
N PRO A 20 -16.08 5.23 -38.57
CA PRO A 20 -17.34 4.96 -37.89
C PRO A 20 -17.28 3.68 -37.06
N ASN A 21 -17.87 3.73 -35.86
CA ASN A 21 -17.90 2.67 -34.87
C ASN A 21 -16.52 2.23 -34.32
N SER A 22 -15.46 3.03 -34.51
CA SER A 22 -14.18 2.78 -33.87
C SER A 22 -14.14 3.35 -32.45
N THR A 23 -13.37 2.68 -31.59
CA THR A 23 -13.11 3.10 -30.20
C THR A 23 -11.60 3.25 -30.03
N TRP A 24 -11.17 4.32 -29.38
CA TRP A 24 -9.77 4.60 -29.06
C TRP A 24 -9.63 5.29 -27.71
N THR A 25 -8.40 5.45 -27.24
CA THR A 25 -8.10 6.10 -25.96
C THR A 25 -7.23 7.33 -26.16
N ASP A 26 -7.56 8.44 -25.49
CA ASP A 26 -6.70 9.62 -25.41
C ASP A 26 -6.07 9.68 -24.02
N GLY A 27 -4.82 9.20 -23.94
CA GLY A 27 -4.17 8.90 -22.67
C GLY A 27 -4.82 7.71 -21.98
N SER A 28 -4.57 7.56 -20.68
CA SER A 28 -5.06 6.42 -19.91
C SER A 28 -6.52 6.57 -19.45
N CYS A 29 -7.06 7.79 -19.37
CA CYS A 29 -8.33 8.09 -18.68
C CYS A 29 -9.53 8.45 -19.56
N LYS A 30 -9.34 8.60 -20.88
CA LYS A 30 -10.43 8.96 -21.79
C LYS A 30 -10.61 7.85 -22.80
N LEU A 31 -11.78 7.21 -22.78
CA LEU A 31 -12.22 6.32 -23.83
C LEU A 31 -13.11 7.13 -24.77
N LEU A 32 -12.78 7.12 -26.06
CA LEU A 32 -13.50 7.84 -27.09
C LEU A 32 -14.08 6.84 -28.08
N LYS A 33 -15.29 7.12 -28.56
CA LYS A 33 -15.94 6.29 -29.57
C LYS A 33 -16.54 7.17 -30.66
N CYS A 34 -16.32 6.78 -31.90
CA CYS A 34 -16.94 7.42 -33.06
C CYS A 34 -18.23 6.69 -33.39
N GLU A 35 -19.38 7.31 -33.17
CA GLU A 35 -20.68 6.69 -33.43
C GLU A 35 -21.38 7.30 -34.62
N LEU A 36 -22.06 6.45 -35.41
CA LEU A 36 -22.99 6.89 -36.44
C LEU A 36 -24.32 7.27 -35.80
N THR A 37 -24.70 8.52 -35.96
CA THR A 37 -25.97 9.06 -35.50
C THR A 37 -26.85 9.43 -36.68
N VAL A 38 -28.15 9.19 -36.56
CA VAL A 38 -29.12 9.57 -37.59
C VAL A 38 -29.17 11.10 -37.66
N ASN A 39 -28.94 11.65 -38.83
CA ASN A 39 -28.96 13.08 -39.07
C ASN A 39 -29.65 13.39 -40.39
N PRO A 40 -30.94 13.78 -40.37
CA PRO A 40 -31.73 14.05 -41.56
C PRO A 40 -31.29 15.30 -42.34
N CYS A 41 -30.40 16.12 -41.77
CA CYS A 41 -29.82 17.27 -42.46
C CYS A 41 -28.65 16.88 -43.38
N TYR A 42 -28.16 15.63 -43.31
CA TYR A 42 -27.06 15.14 -44.15
C TYR A 42 -27.61 14.34 -45.35
N PRO A 43 -26.97 14.39 -46.55
CA PRO A 43 -27.45 13.68 -47.74
C PRO A 43 -27.60 12.17 -47.58
N GLN A 44 -26.85 11.58 -46.65
CA GLN A 44 -26.85 10.14 -46.34
C GLN A 44 -27.72 9.79 -45.12
N ASN A 45 -28.45 10.76 -44.56
CA ASN A 45 -29.28 10.64 -43.34
C ASN A 45 -28.50 10.18 -42.08
N THR A 46 -27.16 10.24 -42.10
CA THR A 46 -26.28 9.83 -41.01
C THR A 46 -25.09 10.79 -40.90
N SER A 47 -24.66 11.07 -39.66
CA SER A 47 -23.43 11.80 -39.33
C SER A 47 -22.62 11.03 -38.28
N THR A 48 -21.36 11.41 -38.07
CA THR A 48 -20.52 10.85 -37.00
C THR A 48 -20.44 11.80 -35.82
N GLN A 49 -20.53 11.27 -34.60
CA GLN A 49 -20.32 12.01 -33.35
C GLN A 49 -19.30 11.28 -32.48
N ILE A 50 -18.50 12.04 -31.73
CA ILE A 50 -17.57 11.49 -30.75
C ILE A 50 -18.26 11.46 -29.40
N THR A 51 -18.43 10.28 -28.82
CA THR A 51 -18.80 10.11 -27.42
C THR A 51 -17.52 9.94 -26.59
N THR A 52 -17.49 10.59 -25.44
CA THR A 52 -16.34 10.57 -24.52
C THR A 52 -16.80 9.99 -23.20
N ASP A 53 -16.21 8.87 -22.83
CA ASP A 53 -16.39 8.26 -21.53
C ASP A 53 -15.12 8.52 -20.70
N HIS A 54 -15.32 9.18 -19.56
CA HIS A 54 -14.26 9.38 -18.59
C HIS A 54 -14.22 8.18 -17.65
N ILE A 55 -13.04 7.58 -17.50
CA ILE A 55 -12.83 6.57 -16.48
C ILE A 55 -12.88 7.27 -15.12
N ILE A 56 -13.94 7.01 -14.37
CA ILE A 56 -14.10 7.50 -13.00
C ILE A 56 -13.40 6.51 -12.08
N CYS A 57 -12.39 6.97 -11.37
CA CYS A 57 -11.69 6.16 -10.40
C CYS A 57 -12.41 6.17 -9.04
N ASP A 58 -12.41 5.04 -8.32
CA ASP A 58 -13.02 4.93 -6.99
C ASP A 58 -12.47 5.97 -6.01
N GLU A 59 -13.24 6.42 -5.01
CA GLU A 59 -12.70 7.34 -4.01
C GLU A 59 -11.64 6.67 -3.12
N CYS A 60 -10.56 7.41 -2.82
CA CYS A 60 -9.57 6.93 -1.85
C CYS A 60 -10.11 7.06 -0.43
N LEU A 61 -9.74 6.11 0.42
CA LEU A 61 -10.09 6.12 1.83
C LEU A 61 -9.55 7.36 2.57
N PRO A 62 -10.20 7.77 3.68
CA PRO A 62 -9.73 8.89 4.49
C PRO A 62 -8.25 8.76 4.86
N GLY A 63 -7.47 9.76 4.43
CA GLY A 63 -6.03 9.85 4.68
C GLY A 63 -5.12 9.13 3.68
N PHE A 64 -5.70 8.49 2.67
CA PHE A 64 -5.01 8.13 1.43
C PHE A 64 -5.29 9.20 0.36
N GLN A 65 -4.40 9.29 -0.62
CA GLN A 65 -4.53 10.13 -1.80
C GLN A 65 -4.19 9.32 -3.03
N ARG A 66 -4.92 9.54 -4.13
CA ARG A 66 -4.55 8.96 -5.42
C ARG A 66 -3.44 9.81 -6.03
N PRO A 67 -2.28 9.24 -6.39
CA PRO A 67 -1.30 9.94 -7.20
C PRO A 67 -1.91 10.42 -8.53
N PRO A 68 -1.36 11.44 -9.18
CA PRO A 68 -1.82 11.87 -10.50
C PRO A 68 -1.81 10.68 -11.49
N ALA A 69 -2.81 10.63 -12.37
CA ALA A 69 -2.85 9.66 -13.46
C ALA A 69 -1.58 9.76 -14.32
N THR A 70 -1.12 8.62 -14.84
CA THR A 70 0.04 8.55 -15.74
C THR A 70 -0.40 8.13 -17.13
N ASP A 71 0.47 8.29 -18.13
CA ASP A 71 0.20 7.85 -19.51
C ASP A 71 -0.16 6.36 -19.65
N LYS A 72 0.21 5.54 -18.65
CA LYS A 72 -0.03 4.09 -18.65
C LYS A 72 -1.19 3.66 -17.77
N GLU A 73 -1.58 4.46 -16.79
CA GLU A 73 -2.54 4.05 -15.76
C GLU A 73 -3.42 5.23 -15.34
N CYS A 74 -4.73 5.08 -15.52
CA CYS A 74 -5.69 6.13 -15.20
C CYS A 74 -5.97 6.23 -13.70
N CYS A 75 -6.12 5.07 -13.06
CA CYS A 75 -6.50 4.96 -11.66
C CYS A 75 -5.36 4.30 -10.88
N PRO A 76 -4.22 4.98 -10.69
CA PRO A 76 -3.14 4.44 -9.89
C PRO A 76 -3.64 4.12 -8.47
N PRO A 77 -3.00 3.17 -7.78
CA PRO A 77 -3.39 2.76 -6.44
C PRO A 77 -3.30 3.95 -5.47
N CYS A 78 -4.22 4.01 -4.50
CA CYS A 78 -4.20 5.04 -3.47
C CYS A 78 -2.97 4.87 -2.56
N GLU A 79 -2.22 5.96 -2.37
CA GLU A 79 -1.06 6.02 -1.49
C GLU A 79 -1.39 6.76 -0.19
N PRO A 80 -0.77 6.43 0.95
CA PRO A 80 -0.98 7.17 2.18
C PRO A 80 -0.50 8.63 2.01
N LYS A 81 -1.26 9.60 2.52
CA LYS A 81 -0.80 11.00 2.53
C LYS A 81 0.51 11.13 3.32
N PRO A 82 1.38 12.12 3.02
CA PRO A 82 2.66 12.29 3.71
C PRO A 82 2.53 12.41 5.24
N ASP A 83 1.36 12.86 5.70
CA ASP A 83 1.04 13.13 7.11
C ASP A 83 0.09 12.05 7.70
N TYR A 84 -0.26 11.03 6.92
CA TYR A 84 -1.16 9.97 7.35
C TYR A 84 -0.42 8.99 8.25
N SER A 85 -0.46 9.26 9.55
CA SER A 85 -0.27 8.20 10.54
C SER A 85 -1.53 7.33 10.52
N ILE A 86 -1.38 6.03 10.29
CA ILE A 86 -2.39 5.02 10.62
C ILE A 86 -2.46 4.97 12.16
N ALA A 87 -3.06 5.98 12.73
CA ALA A 87 -3.57 6.00 14.08
C ALA A 87 -5.04 6.33 13.89
N SER A 88 -5.86 5.29 13.68
CA SER A 88 -7.31 5.46 13.79
C SER A 88 -7.65 5.99 15.19
N GLU A 89 -8.83 6.58 15.33
CA GLU A 89 -9.41 6.92 16.64
C GLU A 89 -9.40 5.68 17.55
N GLY A 90 -8.37 5.54 18.40
CA GLY A 90 -8.18 4.38 19.27
C GLY A 90 -6.77 3.78 19.27
N ALA A 91 -5.89 4.13 18.31
CA ALA A 91 -4.51 3.68 18.34
C ALA A 91 -3.77 4.29 19.55
N THR A 92 -3.21 3.44 20.40
CA THR A 92 -2.60 3.85 21.69
C THR A 92 -1.08 3.74 21.71
N CYS A 93 -0.43 3.60 20.55
CA CYS A 93 1.01 3.44 20.46
C CYS A 93 1.77 4.60 21.14
N LYS A 94 2.31 4.34 22.33
CA LYS A 94 2.92 5.33 23.21
C LYS A 94 4.23 4.79 23.77
N VAL A 95 5.06 5.72 24.24
CA VAL A 95 6.27 5.37 24.99
C VAL A 95 5.85 4.95 26.39
N ALA A 96 6.25 3.76 26.79
CA ALA A 96 6.21 3.32 28.18
C ALA A 96 7.61 3.41 28.77
N THR A 97 7.73 4.10 29.91
CA THR A 97 8.95 4.02 30.72
C THR A 97 8.84 2.80 31.61
N THR A 98 9.86 1.95 31.62
CA THR A 98 9.89 0.78 32.50
C THR A 98 10.57 1.15 33.82
N LYS A 99 11.90 1.20 33.85
CA LYS A 99 12.69 1.49 35.05
C LYS A 99 14.01 2.15 34.72
N TRP A 100 14.61 2.76 35.73
CA TRP A 100 16.02 3.13 35.71
C TRP A 100 16.85 1.92 36.13
N ASP A 101 17.69 1.41 35.23
CA ASP A 101 18.51 0.23 35.51
C ASP A 101 19.85 0.32 34.76
N LYS A 102 20.83 -0.45 35.24
CA LYS A 102 22.10 -0.62 34.54
C LYS A 102 21.89 -1.41 33.26
N ILE A 103 22.64 -1.08 32.23
CA ILE A 103 22.67 -1.84 30.98
C ILE A 103 23.50 -3.09 31.23
N ARG A 104 22.94 -4.25 30.89
CA ARG A 104 23.58 -5.56 30.95
C ARG A 104 23.55 -6.20 29.58
N THR A 105 24.70 -6.70 29.16
CA THR A 105 24.85 -7.49 27.93
C THR A 105 24.75 -8.99 28.24
N SER A 106 24.60 -9.82 27.22
CA SER A 106 24.61 -11.30 27.34
C SER A 106 25.86 -11.81 28.05
N ASP A 107 26.99 -11.11 27.88
CA ASP A 107 28.30 -11.51 28.40
C ASP A 107 28.56 -10.94 29.80
N ASN A 108 27.51 -10.52 30.51
CA ASN A 108 27.55 -9.94 31.86
C ASN A 108 28.35 -8.63 32.01
N CYS A 109 28.71 -7.93 30.94
CA CYS A 109 29.24 -6.57 31.07
C CYS A 109 28.14 -5.61 31.52
N THR A 110 28.44 -4.75 32.50
CA THR A 110 27.49 -3.85 33.16
C THR A 110 27.89 -2.39 33.02
N SER A 111 26.93 -1.49 32.86
CA SER A 111 27.21 -0.06 32.90
C SER A 111 27.47 0.44 34.33
N ASN A 112 28.35 1.44 34.45
CA ASN A 112 28.61 2.07 35.75
C ASN A 112 27.44 2.95 36.22
N LYS A 113 26.72 3.57 35.27
CA LYS A 113 25.54 4.42 35.51
C LYS A 113 24.26 3.66 35.19
N THR A 114 23.15 4.08 35.78
CA THR A 114 21.79 3.64 35.43
C THR A 114 21.22 4.50 34.33
N TYR A 115 20.45 3.90 33.43
CA TYR A 115 19.81 4.56 32.30
C TYR A 115 18.30 4.35 32.35
N GLN A 116 17.53 5.28 31.78
CA GLN A 116 16.09 5.15 31.67
C GLN A 116 15.77 4.16 30.54
N HIS A 117 15.15 3.03 30.89
CA HIS A 117 14.68 2.07 29.91
C HIS A 117 13.29 2.48 29.43
N THR A 118 13.15 2.53 28.11
CA THR A 118 11.94 2.97 27.42
C THR A 118 11.57 1.93 26.37
N GLN A 119 10.28 1.70 26.17
CA GLN A 119 9.76 0.80 25.14
C GLN A 119 8.55 1.42 24.45
N CYS A 120 8.25 0.98 23.23
CA CYS A 120 6.98 1.29 22.59
C CYS A 120 5.95 0.23 22.95
N MET A 121 4.78 0.69 23.39
CA MET A 121 3.67 -0.19 23.77
C MET A 121 2.34 0.42 23.32
N GLY A 122 1.44 -0.42 22.86
CA GLY A 122 0.10 -0.03 22.45
C GLY A 122 -0.37 -0.83 21.23
N TYR A 123 -1.56 -0.50 20.78
CA TYR A 123 -2.20 -1.15 19.64
C TYR A 123 -2.12 -0.26 18.40
N CYS A 124 -1.94 -0.91 17.25
CA CYS A 124 -1.96 -0.33 15.92
C CYS A 124 -2.87 -1.15 15.03
N ASP A 125 -3.51 -0.51 14.06
CA ASP A 125 -4.44 -1.20 13.17
C ASP A 125 -3.70 -2.05 12.15
N SER A 126 -4.17 -3.27 11.97
CA SER A 126 -3.75 -4.14 10.87
C SER A 126 -4.99 -4.53 10.08
N ILE A 127 -4.86 -4.61 8.76
CA ILE A 127 -5.99 -4.80 7.86
C ILE A 127 -5.66 -5.96 6.92
N SER A 128 -6.62 -6.87 6.75
CA SER A 128 -6.59 -7.90 5.70
C SER A 128 -7.80 -7.71 4.80
N ARG A 129 -7.59 -7.63 3.49
CA ARG A 129 -8.64 -7.42 2.50
C ARG A 129 -8.60 -8.51 1.45
N ALA A 130 -9.77 -9.07 1.14
CA ALA A 130 -9.92 -9.96 0.00
C ALA A 130 -9.46 -9.26 -1.29
N THR A 131 -8.77 -9.99 -2.16
CA THR A 131 -8.31 -9.51 -3.49
C THR A 131 -8.30 -10.67 -4.48
N TYR A 132 -8.05 -10.37 -5.75
CA TYR A 132 -7.71 -11.37 -6.77
C TYR A 132 -6.26 -11.87 -6.62
N GLY A 133 -5.98 -13.09 -7.06
CA GLY A 133 -4.65 -13.75 -7.02
C GLY A 133 -4.63 -15.02 -6.14
N ASP A 134 -3.53 -15.78 -6.20
CA ASP A 134 -3.40 -17.13 -5.60
C ASP A 134 -3.69 -17.19 -4.09
N VAL A 135 -3.46 -16.08 -3.38
CA VAL A 135 -3.69 -15.99 -1.93
C VAL A 135 -5.11 -15.51 -1.60
N GLY A 136 -5.79 -14.82 -2.52
CA GLY A 136 -7.17 -14.33 -2.35
C GLY A 136 -7.36 -13.17 -1.37
N TYR A 137 -6.27 -12.67 -0.75
CA TYR A 137 -6.30 -11.50 0.13
C TYR A 137 -4.91 -10.86 0.26
N VAL A 138 -4.87 -9.57 0.64
CA VAL A 138 -3.67 -8.81 0.96
C VAL A 138 -3.77 -8.33 2.39
N SER A 139 -2.70 -8.57 3.16
CA SER A 139 -2.58 -8.14 4.55
C SER A 139 -1.56 -7.01 4.68
N THR A 140 -1.96 -5.98 5.42
CA THR A 140 -1.14 -4.86 5.81
C THR A 140 -1.05 -4.84 7.33
N CYS A 141 0.13 -5.14 7.86
CA CYS A 141 0.39 -5.12 9.29
C CYS A 141 1.03 -3.79 9.69
N THR A 142 0.54 -3.20 10.77
CA THR A 142 1.12 -1.99 11.36
C THR A 142 1.58 -2.33 12.78
N CYS A 143 2.83 -2.02 13.10
CA CYS A 143 3.40 -2.28 14.42
C CYS A 143 3.69 -0.96 15.14
N CYS A 144 3.52 -0.97 16.47
CA CYS A 144 3.94 0.13 17.32
C CYS A 144 5.47 0.10 17.47
N GLN A 145 6.15 1.10 16.91
CA GLN A 145 7.61 1.11 16.83
C GLN A 145 8.22 2.47 17.19
N PRO A 146 9.51 2.52 17.54
CA PRO A 146 10.19 3.78 17.83
C PRO A 146 10.13 4.73 16.64
N TYR A 147 9.74 5.98 16.87
CA TYR A 147 9.82 7.03 15.87
C TYR A 147 11.07 7.88 16.04
N LEU A 148 11.33 8.30 17.28
CA LEU A 148 12.48 9.11 17.66
C LEU A 148 13.21 8.46 18.83
N THR A 149 14.52 8.34 18.70
CA THR A 149 15.41 7.85 19.75
C THR A 149 16.55 8.83 20.01
N GLN A 150 16.85 9.08 21.27
CA GLN A 150 18.09 9.72 21.70
C GLN A 150 19.13 8.63 21.94
N VAL A 151 20.28 8.72 21.27
CA VAL A 151 21.36 7.74 21.42
C VAL A 151 22.41 8.28 22.39
N GLU A 152 22.80 7.45 23.36
CA GLU A 152 23.87 7.74 24.30
C GLU A 152 25.01 6.74 24.15
N ASN A 153 26.25 7.22 24.29
CA ASN A 153 27.42 6.35 24.39
C ASN A 153 27.57 5.88 25.84
N VAL A 154 27.58 4.58 26.03
CA VAL A 154 27.60 3.92 27.33
C VAL A 154 28.90 3.14 27.48
N PHE A 155 29.56 3.34 28.61
CA PHE A 155 30.72 2.55 29.00
C PHE A 155 30.30 1.39 29.91
N LEU A 156 30.71 0.20 29.53
CA LEU A 156 30.45 -1.07 30.20
C LEU A 156 31.74 -1.60 30.82
N GLN A 157 31.65 -2.12 32.03
CA GLN A 157 32.69 -2.86 32.69
C GLN A 157 32.38 -4.36 32.61
N CYS A 158 33.32 -5.12 32.05
CA CYS A 158 33.18 -6.57 31.91
C CYS A 158 33.84 -7.32 33.09
N PRO A 159 33.40 -8.55 33.41
CA PRO A 159 34.02 -9.36 34.46
C PRO A 159 35.52 -9.64 34.24
N SER A 160 35.98 -9.63 32.99
CA SER A 160 37.38 -9.78 32.60
C SER A 160 38.28 -8.58 32.97
N GLY A 161 37.69 -7.48 33.46
CA GLY A 161 38.40 -6.22 33.72
C GLY A 161 38.47 -5.29 32.50
N GLU A 162 38.08 -5.76 31.32
CA GLU A 162 37.99 -4.96 30.10
C GLU A 162 36.85 -3.93 30.18
N SER A 163 37.08 -2.72 29.68
CA SER A 163 36.04 -1.71 29.48
C SER A 163 35.65 -1.62 28.01
N ARG A 164 34.35 -1.66 27.73
CA ARG A 164 33.79 -1.56 26.38
C ARG A 164 32.88 -0.35 26.26
N SER A 165 32.75 0.20 25.06
CA SER A 165 31.74 1.22 24.76
C SER A 165 30.66 0.64 23.85
N THR A 166 29.41 1.03 24.09
CA THR A 166 28.27 0.68 23.24
C THR A 166 27.32 1.86 23.11
N LYS A 167 26.40 1.79 22.15
CA LYS A 167 25.33 2.77 21.97
C LYS A 167 24.06 2.26 22.62
N PHE A 168 23.43 3.09 23.44
CA PHE A 168 22.13 2.83 24.04
C PHE A 168 21.11 3.84 23.52
N ALA A 169 19.96 3.35 23.04
CA ALA A 169 18.91 4.18 22.49
C ALA A 169 17.78 4.36 23.50
N ILE A 170 17.50 5.61 23.87
CA ILE A 170 16.35 6.01 24.69
C ILE A 170 15.25 6.48 23.75
N ILE A 171 14.14 5.77 23.72
CA ILE A 171 12.97 6.08 22.88
C ILE A 171 12.27 7.31 23.46
N LYS A 172 12.10 8.34 22.63
CA LYS A 172 11.42 9.59 22.99
C LYS A 172 9.98 9.63 22.49
N THR A 173 9.72 9.03 21.33
CA THR A 173 8.38 8.92 20.77
C THR A 173 8.20 7.60 20.03
N CYS A 174 6.95 7.13 19.97
CA CYS A 174 6.55 5.94 19.23
C CYS A 174 5.53 6.32 18.18
N ARG A 175 5.41 5.50 17.13
CA ARG A 175 4.33 5.62 16.14
C ARG A 175 3.92 4.26 15.60
N CYS A 176 2.67 4.18 15.18
CA CYS A 176 2.21 3.10 14.32
C CYS A 176 2.81 3.28 12.92
N ARG A 177 3.51 2.27 12.42
CA ARG A 177 4.03 2.27 11.05
C ARG A 177 3.91 0.88 10.44
N GLN A 178 3.54 0.88 9.16
CA GLN A 178 3.39 -0.34 8.37
C GLN A 178 4.70 -1.11 8.35
N PHE A 179 4.60 -2.39 8.68
CA PHE A 179 5.68 -3.34 8.53
C PHE A 179 5.38 -4.17 7.28
N LYS A 180 6.33 -4.23 6.34
CA LYS A 180 6.19 -5.11 5.18
C LYS A 180 6.28 -6.54 5.71
N CYS A 181 5.16 -7.28 5.69
CA CYS A 181 5.19 -8.72 5.89
C CYS A 181 6.01 -9.30 4.74
N VAL A 182 7.22 -9.78 5.04
CA VAL A 182 8.18 -10.26 4.03
C VAL A 182 7.89 -11.70 3.60
N SER A 183 6.98 -12.38 4.30
CA SER A 183 6.54 -13.74 4.04
C SER A 183 5.14 -13.76 3.44
N GLU A 184 4.86 -14.79 2.64
CA GLU A 184 3.49 -15.13 2.24
C GLU A 184 2.59 -15.23 3.49
N PRO A 185 1.31 -14.85 3.40
CA PRO A 185 0.41 -14.96 4.53
C PRO A 185 0.36 -16.40 5.03
N ASP A 186 0.70 -16.59 6.30
CA ASP A 186 0.55 -17.89 6.95
C ASP A 186 -0.95 -18.24 7.00
N LYS A 187 -1.34 -19.25 6.23
CA LYS A 187 -2.72 -19.76 6.19
C LYS A 187 -3.00 -20.76 7.31
N SER A 188 -2.04 -21.05 8.17
CA SER A 188 -2.21 -21.97 9.29
C SER A 188 -3.37 -21.52 10.19
N GLY A 189 -4.37 -22.38 10.34
CA GLY A 189 -5.57 -22.11 11.13
C GLY A 189 -6.67 -21.31 10.42
N MET A 190 -6.47 -20.90 9.17
CA MET A 190 -7.54 -20.35 8.32
C MET A 190 -8.46 -21.47 7.84
N LYS A 191 -9.77 -21.22 7.80
CA LYS A 191 -10.77 -22.12 7.21
C LYS A 191 -11.34 -21.47 5.96
N GLU A 192 -11.22 -22.15 4.83
CA GLU A 192 -11.85 -21.74 3.57
C GLU A 192 -13.18 -22.48 3.43
N VAL A 193 -14.23 -21.80 2.96
CA VAL A 193 -15.55 -22.40 2.72
C VAL A 193 -15.96 -22.24 1.26
N ASP A 194 -16.59 -23.26 0.67
CA ASP A 194 -17.24 -23.11 -0.64
C ASP A 194 -18.52 -22.27 -0.57
N ALA A 195 -19.09 -22.00 -1.74
CA ALA A 195 -20.36 -21.31 -1.89
C ALA A 195 -21.55 -22.05 -1.22
N GLN A 196 -21.38 -23.32 -0.85
CA GLN A 196 -22.35 -24.15 -0.15
C GLN A 196 -22.07 -24.21 1.36
N GLY A 197 -21.05 -23.49 1.85
CA GLY A 197 -20.68 -23.41 3.26
C GLY A 197 -19.87 -24.59 3.79
N LYS A 198 -19.39 -25.48 2.92
CA LYS A 198 -18.56 -26.63 3.30
C LYS A 198 -17.10 -26.18 3.42
N VAL A 199 -16.46 -26.57 4.52
CA VAL A 199 -15.06 -26.23 4.81
C VAL A 199 -14.12 -27.09 3.94
N PHE A 200 -13.14 -26.44 3.30
CA PHE A 200 -11.99 -27.10 2.69
C PHE A 200 -10.85 -27.18 3.69
N GLU A 201 -10.24 -28.37 3.84
CA GLU A 201 -8.96 -28.51 4.52
C GLU A 201 -7.83 -28.27 3.51
N SER A 202 -7.19 -27.11 3.60
CA SER A 202 -5.98 -26.82 2.85
C SER A 202 -4.84 -27.65 3.46
N ASN A 203 -4.47 -28.77 2.83
CA ASN A 203 -3.40 -29.63 3.31
C ASN A 203 -2.02 -28.93 3.10
N PRO A 204 -1.28 -28.54 4.14
CA PRO A 204 -0.06 -27.73 4.01
C PRO A 204 1.13 -28.44 3.35
N ASN A 205 0.98 -29.72 2.98
CA ASN A 205 2.05 -30.54 2.37
C ASN A 205 2.13 -30.51 0.84
N ASN A 206 1.29 -29.73 0.14
CA ASN A 206 1.36 -29.56 -1.31
C ASN A 206 1.97 -28.20 -1.70
N ILE A 207 3.08 -27.82 -1.06
CA ILE A 207 4.04 -26.92 -1.70
C ILE A 207 4.70 -27.75 -2.81
N GLU A 208 4.06 -27.80 -3.98
CA GLU A 208 4.73 -28.25 -5.19
C GLU A 208 6.01 -27.43 -5.32
N LYS A 209 7.14 -28.12 -5.18
CA LYS A 209 8.43 -27.67 -5.72
C LYS A 209 8.21 -27.34 -7.20
N ARG A 210 7.94 -26.09 -7.54
CA ARG A 210 8.20 -25.59 -8.89
C ARG A 210 9.58 -24.96 -8.89
N SER A 211 10.54 -25.84 -9.17
CA SER A 211 11.87 -25.47 -9.64
C SER A 211 11.79 -24.85 -11.04
N LEU A 212 12.75 -23.95 -11.28
CA LEU A 212 13.17 -23.29 -12.52
C LEU A 212 12.37 -22.05 -12.96
#